data_AF-A0A1C7NLY7-F1
#
_entry.id   AF-A0A1C7NLY7-F1
#
_cell.length_a   1.000
_cell.length_b   1.000
_cell.length_c   1.000
_cell.angle_alpha   90.00
_cell.angle_beta   90.00
_cell.angle_gamma   90.00
#
_symmetry.space_group_name_H-M   'P 1'
#
loop_
_entity.id
_entity.type
_entity.pdbx_description
1 polymer ?
#
loop_
_entity_poly.entity_id
_entity_poly.type
_entity_poly.pdbx_seq_one_letter_code
_entity_poly.pdbx_strand_id
1 'polypeptide(L)'
;MLFDQPIAEPRYLDPNPIRRKFCGCMSLRAGCAIACALWIGLNIYIATQSFQGYTAIFSFLNRPALIVFGSLSVVFAVVALLVLYGLFIDTPFVLQAGVIFLILIIPIYLVDVLANVFIFGIQKSMYLTWCTESASESMLDESVSSITNNGSTYVVNLPDPLPVYHCQKLWEDEIKFSLAVWIVMCICYIYWGMCVFYYYEKLRELFPPQSSYPNSGGFMNYLYAPSQLLPQYALRNAGPVSKI
;
A
#
# COMPACT_ATOMS: atom_id res chain seq x y z
N MET A 1 -28.38 10.40 -35.76
CA MET A 1 -27.03 10.81 -35.30
C MET A 1 -27.22 12.01 -34.40
N LEU A 2 -27.35 11.77 -33.09
CA LEU A 2 -27.49 12.80 -32.07
C LEU A 2 -26.06 13.11 -31.58
N PHE A 3 -25.65 14.37 -31.67
CA PHE A 3 -24.34 14.80 -31.19
C PHE A 3 -24.28 14.63 -29.66
N ASP A 4 -23.31 13.82 -29.24
CA ASP A 4 -22.83 13.71 -27.87
C ASP A 4 -22.24 15.07 -27.48
N GLN A 5 -22.98 15.84 -26.68
CA GLN A 5 -22.43 17.08 -26.13
C GLN A 5 -21.49 16.71 -24.99
N PRO A 6 -20.25 17.23 -24.95
CA PRO A 6 -19.39 17.06 -23.80
C PRO A 6 -20.09 17.69 -22.61
N ILE A 7 -20.42 16.87 -21.61
CA ILE A 7 -20.95 17.31 -20.33
C ILE A 7 -19.94 18.32 -19.78
N ALA A 8 -20.29 19.60 -19.86
CA ALA A 8 -19.47 20.66 -19.31
C ALA A 8 -19.45 20.47 -17.79
N GLU A 9 -18.30 20.06 -17.25
CA GLU A 9 -18.07 20.08 -15.81
C GLU A 9 -18.46 21.47 -15.30
N PRO A 10 -19.43 21.59 -14.38
CA PRO A 10 -19.69 22.86 -13.74
C PRO A 10 -18.41 23.25 -13.00
N ARG A 11 -17.68 24.23 -13.55
CA ARG A 11 -16.53 24.86 -12.88
C ARG A 11 -17.06 25.62 -11.68
N TYR A 12 -17.33 24.92 -10.59
CA TYR A 12 -17.44 25.55 -9.29
C TYR A 12 -16.11 26.24 -9.02
N LEU A 13 -16.17 27.57 -8.88
CA LEU A 13 -15.07 28.37 -8.38
C LEU A 13 -14.87 28.01 -6.91
N ASP A 14 -14.25 26.85 -6.66
CA ASP A 14 -13.79 26.46 -5.34
C ASP A 14 -12.82 27.55 -4.86
N PRO A 15 -13.15 28.32 -3.80
CA PRO A 15 -12.38 29.50 -3.39
C PRO A 15 -11.01 29.15 -2.82
N ASN A 16 -10.78 27.86 -2.49
CA ASN A 16 -9.52 27.38 -1.96
C ASN A 16 -8.69 26.66 -3.05
N PRO A 17 -7.64 27.28 -3.60
CA PRO A 17 -6.79 26.67 -4.63
C PRO A 17 -6.07 25.39 -4.15
N ILE A 18 -5.95 25.21 -2.83
CA ILE A 18 -5.31 24.07 -2.16
C ILE A 18 -6.11 22.76 -2.38
N ARG A 19 -7.44 22.81 -2.54
CA ARG A 19 -8.30 21.62 -2.75
C ARG A 19 -8.39 21.16 -4.21
N ARG A 20 -7.73 21.84 -5.15
CA ARG A 20 -7.80 21.50 -6.58
C ARG A 20 -6.68 20.60 -7.08
N LYS A 21 -5.52 20.57 -6.41
CA LYS A 21 -4.32 19.93 -6.94
C LYS A 21 -3.71 18.97 -5.93
N PHE A 22 -3.28 17.83 -6.46
CA PHE A 22 -2.55 16.81 -5.74
C PHE A 22 -1.07 16.87 -6.07
N CYS A 23 -0.22 16.74 -5.05
CA CYS A 23 1.23 16.59 -5.19
C CYS A 23 1.85 17.57 -6.23
N GLY A 24 1.72 18.88 -5.99
CA GLY A 24 2.35 19.94 -6.80
C GLY A 24 1.70 20.24 -8.16
N CYS A 25 1.26 19.22 -8.93
CA CYS A 25 0.90 19.42 -10.35
C CYS A 25 -0.25 18.56 -10.93
N MET A 26 -0.71 17.46 -10.30
CA MET A 26 -1.69 16.54 -10.89
C MET A 26 -3.11 16.71 -10.34
N SER A 27 -4.11 16.24 -11.10
CA SER A 27 -5.49 16.15 -10.63
C SER A 27 -5.60 15.19 -9.43
N LEU A 28 -6.39 15.57 -8.43
CA LEU A 28 -6.65 14.77 -7.22
C LEU A 28 -7.19 13.37 -7.54
N ARG A 29 -8.04 13.27 -8.56
CA ARG A 29 -8.57 11.99 -9.05
C ARG A 29 -7.46 11.12 -9.64
N ALA A 30 -6.67 11.66 -10.56
CA ALA A 30 -5.59 10.92 -11.21
C ALA A 30 -4.51 10.46 -10.22
N GLY A 31 -4.13 11.31 -9.27
CA GLY A 31 -3.18 10.96 -8.22
C GLY A 31 -3.66 9.80 -7.34
N CYS A 32 -4.93 9.82 -6.92
CA CYS A 32 -5.52 8.73 -6.15
C CYS A 32 -5.63 7.43 -6.95
N ALA A 33 -5.97 7.51 -8.25
CA ALA A 33 -6.02 6.34 -9.13
C ALA A 33 -4.65 5.68 -9.25
N ILE A 34 -3.59 6.47 -9.47
CA ILE A 34 -2.21 5.98 -9.58
C ILE A 34 -1.77 5.35 -8.25
N ALA A 35 -2.04 6.00 -7.11
CA ALA A 35 -1.72 5.45 -5.80
C ALA A 35 -2.40 4.10 -5.55
N CYS A 36 -3.70 3.99 -5.89
CA CYS A 36 -4.42 2.72 -5.77
C CYS A 36 -3.86 1.65 -6.70
N ALA A 37 -3.52 1.98 -7.95
CA ALA A 37 -2.91 1.04 -8.87
C ALA A 37 -1.54 0.53 -8.37
N LEU A 38 -0.71 1.42 -7.82
CA LEU A 38 0.57 1.06 -7.20
C LEU A 38 0.36 0.17 -5.98
N TRP A 39 -0.60 0.48 -5.11
CA TRP A 39 -0.93 -0.37 -3.97
C TRP A 39 -1.41 -1.76 -4.41
N ILE A 40 -2.27 -1.86 -5.42
CA ILE A 40 -2.73 -3.15 -5.93
C ILE A 40 -1.55 -3.97 -6.44
N GLY A 41 -0.72 -3.40 -7.31
CA GLY A 41 0.44 -4.10 -7.89
C GLY A 41 1.44 -4.54 -6.82
N LEU A 42 1.81 -3.65 -5.91
CA LEU A 42 2.78 -3.93 -4.86
C LEU A 42 2.27 -4.97 -3.87
N ASN A 43 1.01 -4.88 -3.44
CA ASN A 43 0.43 -5.87 -2.51
C ASN A 43 0.23 -7.24 -3.16
N ILE A 44 -0.19 -7.31 -4.44
CA ILE A 44 -0.29 -8.60 -5.14
C ILE A 44 1.09 -9.24 -5.32
N TYR A 45 2.11 -8.44 -5.64
CA TYR A 45 3.49 -8.91 -5.72
C TYR A 45 3.97 -9.50 -4.39
N ILE A 46 3.78 -8.75 -3.29
CA ILE A 46 4.14 -9.21 -1.93
C ILE A 46 3.37 -10.48 -1.55
N ALA A 47 2.07 -10.55 -1.83
CA ALA A 47 1.26 -11.73 -1.55
C ALA A 47 1.79 -12.96 -2.29
N THR A 48 2.12 -12.81 -3.57
CA THR A 48 2.65 -13.91 -4.39
C THR A 48 3.97 -14.44 -3.84
N GLN A 49 4.90 -13.54 -3.51
CA GLN A 49 6.19 -13.92 -2.90
C GLN A 49 5.98 -14.63 -1.56
N SER A 50 5.11 -14.08 -0.71
CA SER A 50 4.83 -14.63 0.62
C SER A 50 4.27 -16.04 0.56
N PHE A 51 3.40 -16.34 -0.42
CA PHE A 51 2.88 -17.70 -0.63
C PHE A 51 3.90 -18.65 -1.24
N GLN A 52 4.91 -18.14 -1.94
CA GLN A 52 6.06 -18.93 -2.39
C GLN A 52 7.07 -19.22 -1.25
N GLY A 53 6.89 -18.60 -0.08
CA GLY A 53 7.76 -18.79 1.08
C GLY A 53 8.96 -17.86 1.10
N TYR A 54 9.00 -16.85 0.22
CA TYR A 54 10.06 -15.86 0.14
C TYR A 54 9.50 -14.46 0.43
N THR A 55 10.36 -13.51 0.79
CA THR A 55 9.97 -12.10 0.87
C THR A 55 10.98 -11.24 0.13
N ALA A 56 10.53 -10.10 -0.37
CA ALA A 56 11.43 -9.15 -1.04
C ALA A 56 12.31 -8.34 -0.07
N ILE A 57 12.00 -8.37 1.24
CA ILE A 57 12.64 -7.52 2.26
C ILE A 57 13.57 -8.34 3.16
N PHE A 58 13.18 -9.57 3.48
CA PHE A 58 13.90 -10.47 4.39
C PHE A 58 14.30 -11.75 3.66
N SER A 59 15.55 -12.15 3.86
CA SER A 59 16.07 -13.41 3.31
C SER A 59 15.49 -14.63 4.01
N PHE A 60 15.13 -14.51 5.29
CA PHE A 60 14.56 -15.58 6.09
C PHE A 60 13.44 -15.05 6.99
N LEU A 61 12.27 -15.66 6.92
CA LEU A 61 11.15 -15.40 7.82
C LEU A 61 10.41 -16.70 8.11
N ASN A 62 9.82 -16.81 9.30
CA ASN A 62 9.03 -17.98 9.65
C ASN A 62 7.78 -18.10 8.79
N ARG A 63 7.48 -19.32 8.33
CA ARG A 63 6.31 -19.66 7.51
C ARG A 63 4.97 -19.10 8.02
N PRO A 64 4.62 -19.16 9.32
CA PRO A 64 3.38 -18.54 9.80
C PRO A 64 3.34 -17.02 9.59
N ALA A 65 4.46 -16.31 9.79
CA ALA A 65 4.52 -14.87 9.58
C ALA A 65 4.36 -14.50 8.09
N LEU A 66 4.97 -15.27 7.19
CA LEU A 66 4.78 -15.15 5.74
C LEU A 66 3.30 -15.31 5.33
N ILE A 67 2.60 -16.31 5.87
CA ILE A 67 1.19 -16.55 5.53
C ILE A 67 0.32 -15.37 5.97
N VAL A 68 0.53 -14.85 7.19
CA VAL A 68 -0.21 -13.70 7.70
C VAL A 68 0.07 -12.46 6.83
N PHE A 69 1.34 -12.19 6.54
CA PHE A 69 1.74 -11.05 5.71
C PHE A 69 1.10 -11.11 4.31
N GLY A 70 1.19 -12.27 3.65
CA GLY A 70 0.57 -12.48 2.35
C GLY A 70 -0.96 -12.32 2.38
N SER A 71 -1.62 -12.82 3.42
CA SER A 71 -3.08 -12.68 3.57
C SER A 71 -3.52 -11.23 3.74
N LEU A 72 -2.81 -10.44 4.54
CA LEU A 72 -3.09 -9.01 4.73
C LEU A 72 -2.85 -8.22 3.44
N SER A 73 -1.81 -8.54 2.68
CA SER A 73 -1.58 -7.93 1.36
C SER A 73 -2.73 -8.21 0.38
N VAL A 74 -3.28 -9.43 0.35
CA VAL A 74 -4.45 -9.73 -0.50
C VAL A 74 -5.66 -8.89 -0.09
N VAL A 75 -5.95 -8.81 1.22
CA VAL A 75 -7.05 -7.98 1.73
C VAL A 75 -6.84 -6.51 1.37
N PHE A 76 -5.62 -5.99 1.54
CA PHE A 76 -5.28 -4.62 1.17
C PHE A 76 -5.50 -4.38 -0.33
N ALA A 77 -5.06 -5.31 -1.19
CA ALA A 77 -5.24 -5.19 -2.64
C ALA A 77 -6.72 -5.13 -3.03
N VAL A 78 -7.58 -5.93 -2.38
CA VAL A 78 -9.04 -5.88 -2.59
C VAL A 78 -9.62 -4.54 -2.15
N VAL A 79 -9.21 -4.01 -0.99
CA VAL A 79 -9.64 -2.68 -0.52
C VAL A 79 -9.20 -1.59 -1.49
N ALA A 80 -7.96 -1.63 -1.98
CA ALA A 80 -7.45 -0.69 -2.96
C ALA A 80 -8.22 -0.77 -4.30
N LEU A 81 -8.63 -1.97 -4.71
CA LEU A 81 -9.48 -2.17 -5.89
C LEU A 81 -10.88 -1.57 -5.68
N LEU A 82 -11.48 -1.75 -4.50
CA LEU A 82 -12.78 -1.14 -4.16
C LEU A 82 -12.71 0.40 -4.19
N VAL A 83 -11.63 0.98 -3.68
CA VAL A 83 -11.40 2.43 -3.73
C VAL A 83 -11.21 2.90 -5.17
N LEU A 84 -10.40 2.18 -5.97
CA LEU A 84 -10.19 2.49 -7.38
C LEU A 84 -11.51 2.44 -8.16
N TYR A 85 -12.33 1.42 -7.93
CA TYR A 85 -13.67 1.28 -8.51
C TYR A 85 -14.58 2.44 -8.11
N GLY A 86 -14.63 2.80 -6.83
CA GLY A 86 -15.39 3.95 -6.33
C GLY A 86 -14.95 5.28 -6.97
N LEU A 87 -13.66 5.41 -7.29
CA LEU A 87 -13.08 6.58 -7.94
C LEU A 87 -13.42 6.68 -9.45
N PHE A 88 -13.78 5.58 -10.11
CA PHE A 88 -14.22 5.60 -11.50
C PHE A 88 -15.72 5.84 -11.63
N ILE A 89 -16.52 5.30 -10.72
CA ILE A 89 -17.98 5.44 -10.74
C ILE A 89 -18.46 6.78 -10.18
N ASP A 90 -17.60 7.49 -9.44
CA ASP A 90 -17.92 8.79 -8.82
C ASP A 90 -19.14 8.73 -7.86
N THR A 91 -19.48 7.54 -7.35
CA THR A 91 -20.55 7.36 -6.35
C THR A 91 -20.01 7.55 -4.93
N PRO A 92 -20.58 8.48 -4.14
CA PRO A 92 -20.06 8.79 -2.80
C PRO A 92 -20.22 7.63 -1.81
N PHE A 93 -21.24 6.78 -1.97
CA PHE A 93 -21.48 5.63 -1.08
C PHE A 93 -20.38 4.57 -1.16
N VAL A 94 -19.99 4.16 -2.37
CA VAL A 94 -18.94 3.16 -2.59
C VAL A 94 -17.59 3.73 -2.12
N LEU A 95 -17.33 5.01 -2.41
CA LEU A 95 -16.11 5.67 -2.00
C LEU A 95 -16.03 5.82 -0.46
N GLN A 96 -17.14 6.10 0.21
CA GLN A 96 -17.22 6.17 1.68
C GLN A 96 -16.81 4.84 2.32
N ALA A 97 -17.39 3.73 1.85
CA ALA A 97 -17.04 2.40 2.35
C ALA A 97 -15.55 2.11 2.12
N GLY A 98 -15.05 2.38 0.92
CA GLY A 98 -13.63 2.21 0.58
C GLY A 98 -12.69 3.00 1.48
N VAL A 99 -12.99 4.28 1.76
CA VAL A 99 -12.18 5.14 2.64
C VAL A 99 -12.17 4.63 4.07
N ILE A 100 -13.32 4.17 4.60
CA ILE A 100 -13.38 3.59 5.95
C ILE A 100 -12.50 2.35 6.04
N PHE A 101 -12.60 1.43 5.08
CA PHE A 101 -11.74 0.25 5.04
C PHE A 101 -10.26 0.62 4.89
N LEU A 102 -9.95 1.63 4.09
CA LEU A 102 -8.59 2.11 3.87
C LEU A 102 -7.97 2.67 5.16
N ILE A 103 -8.72 3.49 5.91
CA ILE A 103 -8.28 4.05 7.21
C ILE A 103 -8.03 2.93 8.24
N LEU A 104 -8.76 1.83 8.17
CA LEU A 104 -8.55 0.68 9.07
C LEU A 104 -7.40 -0.22 8.60
N ILE A 105 -7.29 -0.51 7.30
CA ILE A 105 -6.31 -1.49 6.80
C ILE A 105 -4.89 -0.94 6.75
N ILE A 106 -4.69 0.36 6.48
CA ILE A 106 -3.35 0.97 6.45
C ILE A 106 -2.60 0.79 7.78
N PRO A 107 -3.13 1.19 8.94
CA PRO A 107 -2.41 1.02 10.20
C PRO A 107 -2.20 -0.45 10.54
N ILE A 108 -3.19 -1.33 10.28
CA ILE A 108 -3.05 -2.78 10.50
C ILE A 108 -1.89 -3.33 9.67
N TYR A 109 -1.82 -2.97 8.38
CA TYR A 109 -0.77 -3.40 7.47
C TYR A 109 0.61 -2.88 7.89
N LEU A 110 0.72 -1.61 8.27
CA LEU A 110 2.00 -1.02 8.72
C LEU A 110 2.50 -1.64 10.02
N VAL A 111 1.60 -2.00 10.93
CA VAL A 111 1.93 -2.72 12.17
C VAL A 111 2.39 -4.14 11.87
N ASP A 112 1.76 -4.83 10.92
CA ASP A 112 2.19 -6.18 10.52
C ASP A 112 3.60 -6.18 9.91
N VAL A 113 3.89 -5.24 9.00
CA VAL A 113 5.26 -5.07 8.45
C VAL A 113 6.26 -4.80 9.57
N LEU A 114 5.91 -3.94 10.52
CA LEU A 114 6.77 -3.64 11.68
C LEU A 114 6.99 -4.88 12.57
N ALA A 115 5.95 -5.65 12.82
CA ALA A 115 6.04 -6.89 13.58
C ALA A 115 6.98 -7.89 12.90
N ASN A 116 6.91 -8.00 11.57
CA ASN A 116 7.82 -8.85 10.79
C ASN A 116 9.29 -8.39 10.89
N VAL A 117 9.55 -7.07 10.87
CA VAL A 117 10.90 -6.52 11.15
C VAL A 117 11.40 -6.94 12.54
N PHE A 118 10.56 -6.83 13.57
CA PHE A 118 10.94 -7.23 14.93
C PHE A 118 11.16 -8.73 15.08
N ILE A 119 10.30 -9.57 14.49
CA ILE A 119 10.47 -11.02 14.50
C ILE A 119 11.81 -11.40 13.88
N PHE A 120 12.13 -10.82 12.72
CA PHE A 120 13.42 -11.02 12.07
C PHE A 120 14.60 -10.56 12.95
N GLY A 121 14.43 -9.43 13.65
CA GLY A 121 15.42 -8.91 14.60
C GLY A 121 15.69 -9.81 15.80
N ILE A 122 14.67 -10.48 16.32
CA ILE A 122 14.82 -11.38 17.48
C ILE A 122 15.45 -12.72 17.07
N GLN A 123 15.23 -13.15 15.82
CA GLN A 123 15.63 -14.48 15.33
C GLN A 123 17.04 -14.54 14.74
N LYS A 124 17.97 -13.76 15.28
CA LYS A 124 19.37 -13.71 14.81
C LYS A 124 20.04 -15.09 14.80
N SER A 125 19.85 -15.90 15.83
CA SER A 125 20.51 -17.22 15.93
C SER A 125 20.06 -18.18 14.83
N MET A 126 18.74 -18.26 14.59
CA MET A 126 18.15 -19.09 13.52
C MET A 126 18.55 -18.59 12.12
N TYR A 127 18.65 -17.28 11.95
CA TYR A 127 19.14 -16.69 10.70
C TYR A 127 20.59 -17.09 10.41
N LEU A 128 21.47 -17.03 11.42
CA LEU A 128 22.87 -17.36 11.24
C LEU A 128 23.07 -18.83 10.86
N THR A 129 22.33 -19.76 11.49
CA THR A 129 22.39 -21.18 11.15
C THR A 129 21.90 -21.43 9.72
N TRP A 130 20.76 -20.83 9.34
CA TRP A 130 20.24 -20.93 7.97
C TRP A 130 21.20 -20.34 6.93
N CYS A 131 21.83 -19.19 7.22
CA CYS A 131 22.78 -18.54 6.33
C CYS A 131 24.02 -19.41 6.07
N THR A 132 24.56 -20.04 7.13
CA THR A 132 25.70 -20.94 7.00
C THR A 132 25.37 -22.22 6.26
N GLU A 133 24.19 -22.80 6.50
CA GLU A 133 23.72 -24.01 5.82
C GLU A 133 23.49 -23.74 4.32
N SER A 134 22.76 -22.67 3.99
CA SER A 134 22.47 -22.28 2.60
C SER A 134 23.74 -21.92 1.82
N ALA A 135 24.71 -21.27 2.47
CA ALA A 135 26.00 -20.99 1.85
C ALA A 135 26.81 -22.27 1.59
N SER A 136 26.78 -23.24 2.51
CA SER A 136 27.48 -24.51 2.34
C SER A 136 26.92 -25.38 1.21
N GLU A 137 25.59 -25.39 1.01
CA GLU A 137 24.95 -26.10 -0.10
C GLU A 137 25.35 -25.50 -1.46
N SER A 138 25.39 -24.17 -1.56
CA SER A 138 25.80 -23.49 -2.80
C SER A 138 27.27 -23.75 -3.20
N MET A 139 28.14 -24.01 -2.23
CA MET A 139 29.55 -24.34 -2.48
C MET A 139 29.77 -25.81 -2.83
N LEU A 140 28.87 -26.72 -2.43
CA LEU A 140 28.95 -28.12 -2.79
C LEU A 140 28.67 -28.35 -4.29
N ASP A 141 27.76 -27.58 -4.89
CA ASP A 141 27.52 -27.60 -6.34
C ASP A 141 28.70 -27.02 -7.15
N GLU A 142 29.50 -26.13 -6.56
CA GLU A 142 30.69 -25.55 -7.20
C GLU A 142 31.99 -26.29 -6.85
N SER A 143 31.95 -27.25 -5.92
CA SER A 143 33.05 -28.18 -5.65
C SER A 143 33.10 -29.27 -6.73
N VAL A 144 33.52 -28.81 -7.90
CA VAL A 144 34.01 -29.58 -9.04
C VAL A 144 34.70 -30.86 -8.56
N SER A 145 34.07 -31.99 -8.81
CA SER A 145 34.72 -33.28 -8.84
C SER A 145 35.79 -33.24 -9.95
N SER A 146 37.00 -32.80 -9.62
CA SER A 146 38.13 -32.87 -10.54
C SER A 146 38.61 -34.33 -10.60
N ILE A 147 37.98 -35.10 -11.50
CA ILE A 147 38.43 -36.45 -11.83
C ILE A 147 39.82 -36.31 -12.46
N THR A 148 40.85 -36.65 -11.69
CA THR A 148 42.19 -36.80 -12.24
C THR A 148 42.26 -38.12 -13.02
N ASN A 149 42.94 -38.13 -14.16
CA ASN A 149 43.08 -39.27 -15.10
C ASN A 149 43.60 -40.62 -14.51
N ASN A 150 43.85 -40.70 -13.19
CA ASN A 150 44.36 -41.90 -12.50
C ASN A 150 43.34 -42.57 -11.55
N GLY A 151 42.06 -42.19 -11.56
CA GLY A 151 41.00 -42.93 -10.84
C GLY A 151 41.00 -42.80 -9.31
N SER A 152 41.86 -41.96 -8.73
CA SER A 152 41.83 -41.64 -7.30
C SER A 152 40.94 -40.41 -7.04
N THR A 153 39.81 -40.61 -6.37
CA THR A 153 38.96 -39.52 -5.87
C THR A 153 39.60 -38.89 -4.64
N TYR A 154 40.09 -37.67 -4.76
CA TYR A 154 40.44 -36.86 -3.58
C TYR A 154 39.18 -36.14 -3.13
N VAL A 155 38.66 -36.48 -1.95
CA VAL A 155 37.68 -35.66 -1.25
C VAL A 155 38.43 -34.43 -0.78
N VAL A 156 38.23 -33.29 -1.44
CA VAL A 156 38.68 -32.01 -0.91
C VAL A 156 37.80 -31.75 0.31
N ASN A 157 38.29 -32.13 1.49
CA ASN A 157 37.75 -31.60 2.73
C ASN A 157 38.03 -30.10 2.68
N LEU A 158 37.02 -29.31 2.30
CA LEU A 158 37.07 -27.89 2.55
C LEU A 158 37.36 -27.71 4.05
N PRO A 159 38.34 -26.88 4.43
CA PRO A 159 38.59 -26.56 5.82
C PRO A 159 37.28 -26.12 6.49
N ASP A 160 37.14 -26.44 7.78
CA ASP A 160 36.09 -25.97 8.69
C ASP A 160 35.48 -24.63 8.25
N PRO A 161 34.13 -24.50 8.28
CA PRO A 161 33.36 -23.55 7.48
C PRO A 161 34.09 -22.21 7.39
N LEU A 162 34.77 -22.02 6.26
CA LEU A 162 35.57 -20.82 6.07
C LEU A 162 34.66 -19.61 6.30
N PRO A 163 35.13 -18.56 7.00
CA PRO A 163 34.38 -17.34 7.31
C PRO A 163 34.13 -16.47 6.06
N VAL A 164 33.94 -17.07 4.89
CA VAL A 164 33.79 -16.40 3.60
C VAL A 164 32.53 -15.55 3.56
N TYR A 165 31.48 -15.96 4.28
CA TYR A 165 30.26 -15.16 4.42
C TYR A 165 30.20 -14.49 5.79
N HIS A 166 30.32 -13.17 5.79
CA HIS A 166 30.00 -12.33 6.94
C HIS A 166 28.47 -12.29 7.15
N CYS A 167 27.83 -13.43 7.42
CA CYS A 167 26.39 -13.57 7.66
C CYS A 167 25.90 -12.61 8.76
N GLN A 168 26.75 -12.33 9.75
CA GLN A 168 26.44 -11.35 10.79
C GLN A 168 26.33 -9.92 10.24
N LYS A 169 27.23 -9.52 9.34
CA LYS A 169 27.17 -8.19 8.71
C LYS A 169 25.96 -8.09 7.77
N LEU A 170 25.68 -9.14 7.02
CA LEU A 170 24.51 -9.21 6.13
C LEU A 170 23.21 -9.04 6.93
N TRP A 171 23.07 -9.76 8.04
CA TRP A 171 21.91 -9.62 8.94
C TRP A 171 21.75 -8.18 9.47
N GLU A 172 22.84 -7.54 9.89
CA GLU A 172 22.81 -6.15 10.37
C GLU A 172 22.37 -5.17 9.28
N ASP A 173 22.80 -5.39 8.04
CA ASP A 173 22.45 -4.55 6.91
C ASP A 173 20.99 -4.78 6.46
N GLU A 174 20.51 -6.02 6.47
CA GLU A 174 19.11 -6.37 6.17
C GLU A 174 18.12 -5.74 7.17
N ILE A 175 18.43 -5.76 8.47
CA ILE A 175 17.58 -5.10 9.48
C ILE A 175 17.51 -3.60 9.25
N LYS A 176 18.65 -2.95 9.01
CA LYS A 176 18.69 -1.50 8.77
C LYS A 176 17.93 -1.13 7.50
N PHE A 177 18.08 -1.93 6.44
CA PHE A 177 17.36 -1.74 5.19
C PHE A 177 15.86 -1.94 5.38
N SER A 178 15.42 -3.02 6.03
CA SER A 178 14.00 -3.28 6.29
C SER A 178 13.34 -2.18 7.13
N LEU A 179 14.04 -1.65 8.14
CA LEU A 179 13.58 -0.51 8.94
C LEU A 179 13.46 0.76 8.09
N ALA A 180 14.44 1.04 7.23
CA ALA A 180 14.40 2.19 6.33
C ALA A 180 13.24 2.10 5.32
N VAL A 181 13.02 0.92 4.73
CA VAL A 181 11.88 0.64 3.85
C VAL A 181 10.56 0.83 4.57
N TRP A 182 10.44 0.37 5.83
CA TRP A 182 9.25 0.56 6.64
C TRP A 182 8.94 2.06 6.87
N ILE A 183 9.96 2.88 7.18
CA ILE A 183 9.78 4.34 7.35
C ILE A 183 9.25 4.97 6.05
N VAL A 184 9.84 4.62 4.90
CA VAL A 184 9.39 5.12 3.59
C VAL A 184 7.96 4.67 3.30
N MET A 185 7.63 3.40 3.57
CA MET A 185 6.27 2.89 3.41
C MET A 185 5.27 3.65 4.29
N CYS A 186 5.59 3.93 5.55
CA CYS A 186 4.74 4.73 6.43
C CYS A 186 4.43 6.10 5.84
N ILE A 187 5.46 6.83 5.37
CA ILE A 187 5.28 8.15 4.77
C ILE A 187 4.40 8.06 3.52
N CYS A 188 4.71 7.16 2.59
CA CYS A 188 3.97 7.01 1.34
C CYS A 188 2.53 6.56 1.56
N TYR A 189 2.29 5.58 2.43
CA TYR A 189 0.97 5.00 2.66
C TYR A 189 0.05 5.98 3.40
N ILE A 190 0.55 6.62 4.47
CA ILE A 190 -0.24 7.62 5.21
C ILE A 190 -0.51 8.81 4.30
N TYR A 191 0.52 9.28 3.57
CA TYR A 191 0.35 10.37 2.61
C TYR A 191 -0.73 10.02 1.60
N TRP A 192 -0.62 8.94 0.82
CA TRP A 192 -1.63 8.58 -0.17
C TRP A 192 -3.01 8.30 0.43
N GLY A 193 -3.08 7.71 1.63
CA GLY A 193 -4.35 7.46 2.33
C GLY A 193 -5.09 8.75 2.71
N MET A 194 -4.37 9.74 3.25
CA MET A 194 -4.93 11.07 3.52
C MET A 194 -5.50 11.72 2.26
N CYS A 195 -4.94 11.41 1.10
CA CYS A 195 -5.27 12.06 -0.14
C CYS A 195 -6.53 11.49 -0.78
N VAL A 196 -6.72 10.17 -0.66
CA VAL A 196 -7.99 9.52 -0.93
C VAL A 196 -9.08 10.07 0.00
N PHE A 197 -8.76 10.26 1.29
CA PHE A 197 -9.68 10.86 2.25
C PHE A 197 -10.09 12.29 1.86
N TYR A 198 -9.14 13.16 1.50
CA TYR A 198 -9.44 14.51 1.02
C TYR A 198 -10.28 14.53 -0.26
N TYR A 199 -10.05 13.59 -1.18
CA TYR A 199 -10.87 13.45 -2.38
C TYR A 199 -12.32 13.09 -2.05
N TYR A 200 -12.50 12.14 -1.13
CA TYR A 200 -13.81 11.77 -0.63
C TYR A 200 -14.56 12.94 0.02
N GLU A 201 -13.88 13.71 0.88
CA GLU A 201 -14.47 14.90 1.50
C GLU A 201 -14.93 15.93 0.47
N LYS A 202 -14.10 16.17 -0.56
CA LYS A 202 -14.46 17.05 -1.67
C LYS A 202 -15.71 16.56 -2.42
N LEU A 203 -15.80 15.25 -2.68
CA LEU A 203 -16.96 14.67 -3.37
C LEU A 203 -18.23 14.79 -2.51
N ARG A 204 -18.11 14.64 -1.19
CA ARG A 204 -19.21 14.80 -0.23
C ARG A 204 -19.76 16.23 -0.19
N GLU A 205 -18.89 17.23 -0.31
CA GLU A 205 -19.31 18.64 -0.38
C GLU A 205 -20.03 18.98 -1.69
N LEU A 206 -19.62 18.35 -2.81
CA LEU A 206 -20.23 18.55 -4.14
C LEU A 206 -21.58 17.87 -4.27
N PHE A 207 -21.74 16.69 -3.66
CA PHE A 207 -22.97 15.91 -3.64
C PHE A 207 -23.44 15.74 -2.20
N PRO A 208 -23.88 16.83 -1.52
CA PRO A 208 -24.41 16.71 -0.18
C PRO A 208 -25.58 15.73 -0.23
N PRO A 209 -25.62 14.72 0.65
CA PRO A 209 -26.74 13.79 0.68
C PRO A 209 -28.01 14.61 0.86
N GLN A 210 -28.89 14.59 -0.15
CA GLN A 210 -30.22 15.18 0.01
C GLN A 210 -30.85 14.48 1.21
N SER A 211 -31.06 15.27 2.26
CA SER A 211 -31.62 14.87 3.53
C SER A 211 -32.90 14.05 3.34
N SER A 212 -32.82 12.73 3.47
CA SER A 212 -33.98 11.86 3.70
C SER A 212 -33.67 10.55 4.44
N TYR A 213 -32.43 10.31 4.90
CA TYR A 213 -32.13 9.18 5.78
C TYR A 213 -31.53 9.67 7.11
N PRO A 214 -32.33 9.73 8.20
CA PRO A 214 -31.89 10.23 9.50
C PRO A 214 -30.92 9.28 10.26
N ASN A 215 -30.56 8.12 9.69
CA ASN A 215 -29.94 7.04 10.46
C ASN A 215 -28.57 6.54 9.99
N SER A 216 -27.93 7.17 8.99
CA SER A 216 -26.54 6.83 8.62
C SER A 216 -25.52 7.77 9.27
N GLY A 217 -25.73 8.10 10.54
CA GLY A 217 -24.73 8.75 11.40
C GLY A 217 -23.56 7.81 11.67
N GLY A 218 -22.81 7.47 10.64
CA GLY A 218 -21.57 6.71 10.76
C GLY A 218 -20.55 7.52 11.56
N PHE A 219 -19.70 6.82 12.30
CA PHE A 219 -18.63 7.28 13.18
C PHE A 219 -17.91 8.60 12.77
N MET A 220 -17.78 8.88 11.46
CA MET A 220 -17.23 10.14 10.91
C MET A 220 -18.06 11.41 11.20
N ASN A 221 -19.36 11.33 11.48
CA ASN A 221 -20.18 12.49 11.87
C ASN A 221 -19.85 13.02 13.28
N TYR A 222 -19.19 12.21 14.12
CA TYR A 222 -18.79 12.62 15.47
C TYR A 222 -17.45 13.38 15.49
N LEU A 223 -16.65 13.28 14.43
CA LEU A 223 -15.36 14.00 14.35
C LEU A 223 -15.49 15.43 13.82
N TYR A 224 -16.64 15.79 13.23
CA TYR A 224 -16.89 17.12 12.70
C TYR A 224 -18.30 17.60 13.08
N ALA A 225 -18.36 18.56 14.00
CA ALA A 225 -19.55 19.36 14.19
C ALA A 225 -19.88 20.08 12.86
N PRO A 226 -21.17 20.17 12.47
CA PRO A 226 -21.53 20.85 11.23
C PRO A 226 -21.15 22.33 11.35
N SER A 227 -20.19 22.78 10.53
CA SER A 227 -19.99 24.20 10.31
C SER A 227 -21.20 24.73 9.54
N GLN A 228 -22.24 25.12 10.29
CA GLN A 228 -23.36 25.88 9.76
C GLN A 228 -22.85 27.25 9.33
N LEU A 229 -22.33 27.38 8.12
CA LEU A 229 -22.08 28.64 7.43
C LEU A 229 -21.74 28.35 5.96
N LEU A 230 -22.73 27.79 5.25
CA LEU A 230 -22.73 27.89 3.79
C LEU A 230 -23.50 29.18 3.45
N PRO A 231 -22.83 30.23 2.97
CA PRO A 231 -23.48 31.51 2.81
C PRO A 231 -24.40 31.47 1.59
N GLN A 232 -25.62 31.97 1.75
CA GLN A 232 -26.74 31.98 0.80
C GLN A 232 -26.45 32.66 -0.56
N TYR A 233 -25.21 33.08 -0.84
CA TYR A 233 -24.86 33.83 -2.05
C TYR A 233 -24.77 32.98 -3.32
N ALA A 234 -24.64 31.64 -3.22
CA ALA A 234 -24.55 30.78 -4.40
C ALA A 234 -25.90 30.54 -5.13
N LEU A 235 -27.03 30.83 -4.47
CA LEU A 235 -28.37 30.67 -5.06
C LEU A 235 -28.90 31.93 -5.76
N ARG A 236 -28.17 33.05 -5.73
CA ARG A 236 -28.67 34.33 -6.28
C ARG A 236 -28.52 34.46 -7.81
N ASN A 237 -27.79 33.57 -8.46
CA ASN A 237 -27.55 33.64 -9.91
C ASN A 237 -28.44 32.69 -10.74
N ALA A 238 -29.37 31.98 -10.11
CA ALA A 238 -30.48 31.34 -10.83
C ALA A 238 -31.55 32.40 -11.13
N GLY A 239 -31.29 33.22 -12.16
CA GLY A 239 -32.30 34.14 -12.69
C GLY A 239 -33.54 33.37 -13.20
N PRO A 240 -34.73 33.99 -13.18
CA PRO A 240 -35.94 33.35 -13.66
C PRO A 240 -35.83 33.10 -15.17
N VAL A 241 -35.99 31.84 -15.58
CA VAL A 241 -36.23 31.49 -16.98
C VAL A 241 -37.60 32.05 -17.36
N SER A 242 -37.61 33.13 -18.14
CA SER A 242 -38.82 33.70 -18.72
C SER A 242 -39.42 32.69 -19.70
N LYS A 243 -40.67 32.29 -19.48
CA LYS A 243 -41.50 31.66 -20.51
C LYS A 243 -41.96 32.75 -21.48
N ILE A 244 -41.46 32.74 -22.71
CA ILE A 244 -42.17 33.10 -23.95
C ILE A 244 -41.68 32.14 -25.03
#